data_AF-A0A354YD11-F1
#
_entry.id   AF-A0A354YD11-F1
#
_cell.length_a   1.000
_cell.length_b   1.000
_cell.length_c   1.000
_cell.angle_alpha   90.00
_cell.angle_beta   90.00
_cell.angle_gamma   90.00
#
_symmetry.space_group_name_H-M   'P 1'
#
loop_
_entity.id
_entity.type
_entity.pdbx_description
1 polymer ?
#
loop_
_entity_poly.entity_id
_entity_poly.type
_entity_poly.pdbx_seq_one_letter_code
_entity_poly.pdbx_strand_id
1 'polypeptide(L)' 'LASAGIVGASVSDIVSGGRTLWRLRVNARDHASASELASRIAGLGFGRPQIVAN' A
#
# COMPACT_ATOMS: atom_id res chain seq x y z
N LEU A 1 4.39 -4.00 10.49
CA LEU A 1 5.08 -3.89 9.18
C LEU A 1 6.59 -3.77 9.32
N ALA A 2 7.11 -2.99 10.27
CA ALA A 2 8.53 -3.03 10.62
C ALA A 2 9.01 -4.48 10.92
N SER A 3 8.18 -5.28 11.60
CA SER A 3 8.39 -6.72 11.82
C SER A 3 8.37 -7.60 10.56
N ALA A 4 7.82 -7.10 9.44
CA ALA A 4 7.82 -7.76 8.14
C ALA A 4 8.95 -7.25 7.22
N GLY A 5 9.86 -6.40 7.73
CA GLY A 5 11.01 -5.89 6.99
C GLY A 5 10.71 -4.76 5.98
N ILE A 6 9.49 -4.22 5.94
CA ILE A 6 9.11 -3.17 4.99
C ILE A 6 9.22 -1.80 5.67
N VAL A 7 10.41 -1.20 5.60
CA VAL A 7 10.70 0.12 6.19
C VAL A 7 9.85 1.21 5.53
N GLY A 8 9.19 2.03 6.35
CA GLY A 8 8.33 3.13 5.88
C GLY A 8 6.92 2.70 5.44
N ALA A 9 6.58 1.41 5.51
CA ALA A 9 5.20 0.97 5.28
C ALA A 9 4.33 1.23 6.52
N SER A 10 3.12 1.74 6.28
CA SER A 10 2.11 1.98 7.31
C SER A 10 0.78 1.34 6.92
N VAL A 11 0.05 0.88 7.93
CA VAL A 11 -1.34 0.45 7.79
C VAL A 11 -2.18 1.36 8.67
N SER A 12 -3.25 1.89 8.10
CA SER A 12 -4.26 2.67 8.80
C SER A 12 -5.63 2.11 8.46
N ASP A 13 -6.54 2.04 9.42
CA ASP A 13 -7.94 1.80 9.15
C ASP A 13 -8.74 3.10 9.05
N ILE A 14 -9.91 3.01 8.43
CA ILE A 14 -10.95 4.05 8.43
C ILE A 14 -12.33 3.37 8.37
N VAL A 15 -13.29 3.84 9.16
CA VAL A 15 -14.68 3.40 9.04
C VAL A 15 -15.36 4.20 7.94
N SER A 16 -15.88 3.52 6.91
CA SER A 16 -16.58 4.13 5.79
C SER A 16 -17.79 3.28 5.40
N GLY A 17 -18.98 3.90 5.34
CA GLY A 17 -20.21 3.19 4.99
C GLY A 17 -20.52 1.99 5.88
N GLY A 18 -20.21 2.07 7.19
CA GLY A 18 -20.43 0.98 8.15
C GLY A 18 -19.45 -0.18 8.06
N ARG A 19 -18.37 -0.08 7.26
CA ARG A 19 -17.32 -1.09 7.14
C ARG A 19 -15.95 -0.49 7.46
N THR A 20 -15.08 -1.27 8.09
CA THR A 20 -13.68 -0.91 8.26
C THR A 20 -12.92 -1.15 6.97
N LEU A 21 -12.33 -0.09 6.42
CA LEU A 21 -11.42 -0.14 5.29
C LEU A 21 -9.99 -0.11 5.81
N TRP A 22 -9.20 -1.10 5.41
CA TRP A 22 -7.77 -1.18 5.73
C TRP A 22 -6.97 -0.59 4.58
N ARG A 23 -6.17 0.44 4.87
CA ARG A 23 -5.31 1.10 3.88
C ARG A 23 -3.85 0.79 4.18
N LEU A 24 -3.22 0.09 3.24
CA LEU A 24 -1.77 -0.12 3.20
C LEU A 24 -1.13 1.02 2.41
N ARG A 25 -0.16 1.71 3.01
CA ARG A 25 0.77 2.61 2.32
C ARG A 25 2.17 2.04 2.42
N VAL A 26 2.87 2.05 1.29
CA VAL A 26 4.27 1.61 1.20
C VAL A 26 5.06 2.71 0.52
N ASN A 27 6.16 3.12 1.13
CA ASN A 27 7.07 4.08 0.52
C ASN A 27 7.87 3.39 -0.58
N ALA A 28 7.97 4.06 -1.72
CA ALA A 28 8.85 3.69 -2.84
C ALA A 28 9.95 4.74 -2.99
N ARG A 29 11.13 4.33 -3.44
CA ARG A 29 12.28 5.24 -3.61
C ARG A 29 12.11 6.15 -4.83
N ASP A 30 11.44 5.63 -5.86
CA ASP A 30 11.20 6.30 -7.12
C ASP A 30 9.91 5.76 -7.78
N HIS A 31 9.50 6.38 -8.88
CA HIS A 31 8.28 6.01 -9.59
C HIS A 31 8.34 4.61 -10.22
N ALA A 32 9.54 4.13 -10.58
CA ALA A 32 9.72 2.80 -11.18
C ALA A 32 9.49 1.69 -10.14
N SER A 33 10.12 1.83 -8.97
CA SER A 33 9.92 0.94 -7.81
C SER A 33 8.49 1.01 -7.29
N ALA A 34 7.82 2.17 -7.36
CA ALA A 34 6.39 2.28 -7.04
C ALA A 34 5.52 1.44 -7.98
N SER A 35 5.81 1.47 -9.29
CA SER A 35 5.09 0.68 -10.30
C SER A 35 5.30 -0.85 -10.12
N GLU A 36 6.53 -1.26 -9.80
CA GLU A 36 6.85 -2.65 -9.48
C GLU A 36 6.07 -3.13 -8.25
N LEU A 37 6.07 -2.35 -7.16
CA LEU A 37 5.30 -2.67 -5.96
C LEU A 37 3.80 -2.74 -6.25
N ALA A 38 3.26 -1.80 -7.00
CA ALA A 38 1.85 -1.78 -7.35
C ALA A 38 1.43 -3.06 -8.10
N SER A 39 2.27 -3.54 -9.01
CA SER A 39 2.04 -4.78 -9.76
C SER A 39 2.05 -6.02 -8.85
N ARG A 40 3.00 -6.09 -7.91
CA ARG A 40 3.07 -7.19 -6.93
C ARG A 40 1.86 -7.21 -6.01
N ILE A 41 1.45 -6.06 -5.48
CA ILE A 41 0.29 -5.95 -4.58
C ILE A 41 -1.01 -6.31 -5.32
N ALA A 42 -1.15 -5.90 -6.59
CA ALA A 42 -2.29 -6.29 -7.40
C ALA A 42 -2.38 -7.81 -7.60
N GLY A 43 -1.23 -8.49 -7.76
CA GLY A 43 -1.14 -9.95 -7.86
C GLY A 43 -1.56 -10.70 -6.58
N LEU A 44 -1.66 -10.03 -5.43
CA LEU A 44 -2.12 -10.62 -4.17
C LEU A 44 -3.65 -10.54 -3.98
N GLY A 45 -4.39 -9.95 -4.93
CA GLY A 45 -5.86 -9.87 -4.88
C GLY A 45 -6.42 -8.65 -4.12
N PHE A 46 -5.58 -7.69 -3.72
CA PHE A 46 -6.01 -6.46 -3.04
C PHE A 46 -6.54 -5.35 -3.98
N GLY A 47 -6.56 -5.60 -5.29
CA GLY A 47 -6.83 -4.57 -6.31
C GLY A 47 -5.58 -3.76 -6.66
N ARG A 48 -5.69 -2.81 -7.62
CA ARG A 48 -4.57 -1.97 -8.05
C ARG A 48 -4.35 -0.82 -7.05
N PRO A 49 -3.17 -0.71 -6.43
CA PRO A 49 -2.85 0.43 -5.58
C PRO A 49 -2.79 1.73 -6.38
N GLN A 50 -3.21 2.81 -5.74
CA GLN A 50 -3.02 4.16 -6.28
C GLN A 50 -1.61 4.64 -5.94
N ILE A 51 -0.84 5.05 -6.96
CA ILE A 51 0.44 5.73 -6.78
C ILE A 51 0.13 7.20 -6.46
N VAL A 52 0.67 7.69 -5.35
CA VAL A 52 0.56 9.07 -4.89
C VAL A 52 1.97 9.64 -4.76
N ALA A 53 2.24 10.75 -5.44
CA ALA A 53 3.46 11.53 -5.23
C ALA A 53 3.26 12.43 -3.99
N ASN A 54 4.26 12.49 -3.13
CA ASN A 54 4.38 13.51 -2.08
C ASN A 54 5.11 14.73 -2.63
#